data_AF-A0A9D7MXT2-F1
#
_entry.id   AF-A0A9D7MXT2-F1
#
_cell.length_a   1.000
_cell.length_b   1.000
_cell.length_c   1.000
_cell.angle_alpha   90.00
_cell.angle_beta   90.00
_cell.angle_gamma   90.00
#
_symmetry.space_group_name_H-M   'P 1'
#
loop_
_entity.id
_entity.type
_entity.pdbx_description
1 polymer ?
#
loop_
_entity_poly.entity_id
_entity_poly.type
_entity_poly.pdbx_seq_one_letter_code
_entity_poly.pdbx_strand_id
1 'polypeptide(L)' 'MAILNINDKSYDIDKLSREARAQMQSIQFVDAEIARLTASLAVAQTARIAYLNALAPHLTAANEVKATLQ' A
#
# COMPACT_ATOMS: atom_id res chain seq x y z
N MET A 1 -15.18 1.98 30.21
CA MET A 1 -14.76 3.28 29.66
C MET A 1 -13.68 3.02 28.63
N ALA A 2 -14.09 2.74 27.41
CA ALA A 2 -13.14 2.61 26.30
C ALA A 2 -12.87 4.02 25.77
N ILE A 3 -11.61 4.47 25.86
CA ILE A 3 -11.20 5.79 25.36
C ILE A 3 -10.60 5.56 23.97
N LEU A 4 -11.14 6.25 22.98
CA LEU A 4 -10.61 6.23 21.62
C LEU A 4 -9.83 7.50 21.35
N ASN A 5 -8.56 7.35 21.01
CA ASN A 5 -7.71 8.46 20.61
C ASN A 5 -7.76 8.63 19.09
N ILE A 6 -8.34 9.73 18.61
CA ILE A 6 -8.29 10.14 17.20
C ILE A 6 -7.65 11.52 17.14
N ASN A 7 -6.58 11.68 16.34
CA ASN A 7 -5.89 12.95 16.12
C ASN A 7 -5.51 13.68 17.42
N ASP A 8 -4.81 12.99 18.34
CA ASP A 8 -4.40 13.49 19.66
C ASP A 8 -5.53 13.91 20.61
N LYS A 9 -6.79 13.57 20.30
CA LYS A 9 -7.93 13.80 21.18
C LYS A 9 -8.51 12.48 21.66
N SER A 10 -8.56 12.35 22.98
CA SER A 10 -9.21 11.25 23.68
C SER A 10 -10.72 11.49 23.74
N TYR A 11 -11.47 10.68 23.00
CA TYR A 11 -12.92 10.67 23.04
C TYR A 11 -13.41 9.46 23.83
N ASP A 12 -14.24 9.72 24.83
CA ASP A 12 -14.93 8.65 25.55
C ASP A 12 -15.95 8.01 24.60
N ILE A 13 -15.73 6.74 24.27
CA ILE A 13 -16.58 6.02 23.31
C ILE A 13 -18.01 6.03 23.82
N ASP A 14 -18.23 5.97 25.13
CA ASP A 14 -19.56 5.97 25.75
C ASP A 14 -20.31 7.29 25.55
N LYS A 15 -19.58 8.40 25.32
CA LYS A 15 -20.15 9.74 25.03
C LYS A 15 -20.32 10.05 23.55
N LEU A 16 -19.85 9.19 22.65
CA LEU A 16 -20.00 9.40 21.20
C LEU A 16 -21.45 9.18 20.77
N SER A 17 -21.94 10.04 19.87
CA SER A 17 -23.27 9.84 19.28
C SER A 17 -23.35 8.51 18.53
N ARG A 18 -24.57 8.01 18.32
CA ARG A 18 -24.78 6.77 17.56
C ARG A 18 -24.27 6.90 16.12
N GLU A 19 -24.38 8.08 15.51
CA GLU A 19 -23.82 8.32 14.17
C GLU A 19 -22.29 8.31 14.19
N ALA A 20 -21.64 8.89 15.20
CA ALA A 20 -20.18 8.92 15.31
C ALA A 20 -19.58 7.52 15.42
N ARG A 21 -20.23 6.61 16.17
CA ARG A 21 -19.82 5.20 16.24
C ARG A 21 -20.00 4.48 14.91
N ALA A 22 -21.08 4.75 14.18
CA ALA A 22 -21.31 4.17 12.86
C ALA A 22 -20.24 4.64 11.85
N GLN A 23 -19.91 5.93 11.85
CA GLN A 23 -18.84 6.48 11.00
C GLN A 23 -17.47 5.90 11.36
N MET A 24 -17.17 5.75 12.65
CA MET A 24 -15.93 5.12 13.11
C MET A 24 -15.81 3.67 12.61
N GLN A 25 -16.89 2.89 12.68
CA GLN A 25 -16.88 1.52 12.18
C GLN A 25 -16.66 1.47 10.66
N SER A 26 -17.26 2.41 9.92
CA SER A 26 -16.98 2.57 8.48
C SER A 26 -15.52 2.94 8.21
N ILE A 27 -14.93 3.84 9.02
CA ILE A 27 -13.51 4.22 8.88
C ILE A 27 -12.61 3.01 9.14
N GLN A 28 -12.82 2.27 10.23
CA GLN A 28 -12.04 1.06 10.53
C GLN A 28 -12.12 0.02 9.43
N PHE A 29 -13.30 -0.14 8.82
CA PHE A 29 -13.48 -1.02 7.68
C PHE A 29 -12.68 -0.54 6.46
N VAL A 30 -12.74 0.75 6.13
CA VAL A 30 -11.99 1.34 5.02
C VAL A 30 -10.48 1.24 5.26
N ASP A 31 -10.01 1.48 6.49
CA ASP A 31 -8.60 1.37 6.86
C ASP A 31 -8.08 -0.07 6.67
N ALA A 32 -8.88 -1.08 7.02
CA ALA A 32 -8.54 -2.47 6.78
C ALA A 32 -8.43 -2.80 5.28
N GLU A 33 -9.34 -2.28 4.46
CA GLU A 33 -9.26 -2.45 3.00
C GLU A 33 -8.05 -1.71 2.40
N ILE A 34 -7.72 -0.51 2.88
CA ILE A 34 -6.51 0.22 2.46
C ILE A 34 -5.28 -0.63 2.78
N ALA A 35 -5.15 -1.14 4.00
CA ALA A 35 -4.02 -1.99 4.38
C ALA A 35 -3.89 -3.23 3.48
N ARG A 36 -5.02 -3.86 3.14
CA ARG A 36 -5.06 -5.02 2.23
C ARG A 36 -4.60 -4.66 0.81
N LEU A 37 -5.04 -3.52 0.29
CA LEU A 37 -4.64 -3.02 -1.03
C LEU A 37 -3.16 -2.64 -1.06
N THR A 38 -2.64 -2.02 -0.01
CA THR A 38 -1.21 -1.70 0.13
C THR A 38 -0.34 -2.96 0.12
N ALA A 39 -0.77 -4.02 0.81
CA ALA A 39 -0.07 -5.30 0.75
C ALA A 39 -0.04 -5.88 -0.67
N SER A 40 -1.17 -5.82 -1.38
CA SER A 40 -1.26 -6.27 -2.79
C SER A 40 -0.37 -5.43 -3.71
N LEU A 41 -0.30 -4.12 -3.47
CA LEU A 41 0.58 -3.21 -4.20
C LEU A 41 2.06 -3.55 -3.98
N ALA A 42 2.45 -3.87 -2.74
CA ALA A 42 3.83 -4.28 -2.44
C ALA A 42 4.24 -5.53 -3.22
N VAL A 43 3.35 -6.53 -3.31
CA VAL A 43 3.58 -7.73 -4.13
C VAL A 43 3.77 -7.36 -5.60
N ALA A 44 2.92 -6.50 -6.15
CA ALA A 44 3.02 -6.04 -7.53
C ALA A 44 4.33 -5.26 -7.79
N GLN A 45 4.78 -4.45 -6.83
CA GLN A 45 6.04 -3.72 -6.91
C GLN A 45 7.25 -4.68 -6.94
N THR A 46 7.26 -5.72 -6.10
CA THR A 46 8.29 -6.76 -6.13
C THR A 46 8.33 -7.46 -7.49
N ALA A 47 7.17 -7.84 -8.03
CA ALA A 47 7.08 -8.45 -9.36
C ALA A 47 7.61 -7.52 -10.45
N ARG A 48 7.25 -6.22 -10.40
CA ARG A 48 7.77 -5.22 -11.34
C ARG A 48 9.29 -5.12 -11.29
N ILE A 49 9.89 -5.09 -10.11
CA ILE A 49 11.36 -5.07 -9.95
C ILE A 49 11.98 -6.34 -10.52
N ALA A 50 11.39 -7.51 -10.24
CA ALA A 50 11.87 -8.78 -10.79
C ALA A 50 11.86 -8.76 -12.34
N TYR A 51 10.80 -8.26 -12.96
CA TYR A 51 10.72 -8.12 -14.42
C TYR A 51 11.73 -7.11 -14.97
N LEU A 52 11.97 -5.99 -14.28
CA LEU A 52 13.00 -5.04 -14.69
C LEU A 52 14.40 -5.65 -14.64
N ASN A 53 14.70 -6.39 -13.57
CA ASN A 53 15.98 -7.10 -13.43
C ASN A 53 16.15 -8.19 -14.50
N ALA A 54 15.07 -8.90 -14.84
CA ALA A 54 15.08 -9.89 -15.91
C ALA A 54 15.25 -9.24 -17.30
N LEU A 55 14.74 -8.02 -17.49
CA LEU A 55 14.86 -7.27 -18.74
C LEU A 55 16.26 -6.67 -18.92
N ALA A 56 16.94 -6.26 -17.84
CA ALA A 56 18.26 -5.65 -17.88
C ALA A 56 19.31 -6.38 -18.77
N PRO A 57 19.51 -7.71 -18.67
CA PRO A 57 20.46 -8.42 -19.52
C PRO A 57 20.07 -8.40 -21.01
N HIS A 58 18.78 -8.39 -21.34
CA HIS A 58 18.32 -8.29 -22.73
C HIS A 58 18.60 -6.91 -23.35
N LEU A 59 18.62 -5.85 -22.53
CA LEU A 59 18.97 -4.49 -22.96
C LEU A 59 20.49 -4.32 -23.13
N THR A 60 21.29 -4.90 -22.25
CA THR A 60 22.77 -4.87 -22.37
C THR A 60 23.24 -5.70 -23.57
N ALA A 61 22.67 -6.89 -23.78
CA ALA A 61 22.98 -7.72 -24.95
C ALA A 61 22.63 -7.02 -26.28
N ALA A 62 21.55 -6.23 -26.33
CA ALA A 62 21.19 -5.45 -27.51
C ALA A 62 22.22 -4.32 -27.83
N ASN A 63 22.94 -3.83 -26.82
CA ASN A 63 24.00 -2.84 -27.01
C ASN A 63 25.35 -3.48 -27.38
N GLU A 64 25.68 -4.66 -26.84
CA GLU A 64 26.92 -5.38 -27.16
C GLU A 64 26.90 -5.98 -28.58
N VAL A 65 25.75 -6.46 -29.04
CA VAL A 65 25.58 -6.97 -30.43
C VAL A 65 25.73 -5.87 -31.48
N LYS A 66 25.42 -4.60 -31.13
CA LYS A 66 25.71 -3.46 -32.02
C LYS A 66 27.19 -3.08 -32.04
N ALA A 67 27.92 -3.29 -30.94
CA ALA A 67 29.33 -2.92 -30.82
C ALA A 67 30.29 -3.89 -31.53
N THR A 68 29.87 -5.13 -31.80
CA THR A 68 30.70 -6.15 -32.50
C THR A 68 30.52 -6.16 -34.02
N LEU A 69 29.71 -5.26 -34.57
CA LEU A 69 29.45 -5.12 -36.01
C LEU A 69 29.93 -3.77 -36.61
N GLN A 70 30.87 -3.08 -35.95
CA GLN A 70 31.57 -1.92 -36.53
C GLN A 70 33.08 -2.07 -36.47
#